data_AF-A0A2V7XK54-F1
#
_entry.id   AF-A0A2V7XK54-F1
#
_cell.length_a   1.000
_cell.length_b   1.000
_cell.length_c   1.000
_cell.angle_alpha   90.00
_cell.angle_beta   90.00
_cell.angle_gamma   90.00
#
_symmetry.space_group_name_H-M   'P 1'
#
loop_
_entity.id
_entity.type
_entity.pdbx_description
1 polymer ?
#
loop_
_entity_poly.entity_id
_entity_poly.type
_entity_poly.pdbx_seq_one_letter_code
_entity_poly.pdbx_strand_id
1 'polypeptide(L)'
;MKAAVCTRYGPPEVLQLQDVDDPVPGAKDVLIRIRATTVSPSDSYIRSAIPSAPLAMRLMARVVIGFTRPRRPILGAVLAGEVEAVGRKVTRFHVGDRVWAFTLLRMGCYAQRTCLPA
;
A
#
# COMPACT_ATOMS: atom_id res chain seq x y z
N MET A 1 -2.66 -13.86 2.06
CA MET A 1 -2.07 -13.10 3.19
C MET A 1 -3.09 -12.27 3.97
N LYS A 2 -2.76 -11.88 5.20
CA LYS A 2 -3.47 -10.84 5.96
C LYS A 2 -3.07 -9.42 5.52
N ALA A 3 -4.04 -8.53 5.44
CA ALA A 3 -3.84 -7.10 5.19
C ALA A 3 -4.89 -6.24 5.91
N ALA A 4 -4.54 -4.99 6.25
CA ALA A 4 -5.51 -4.01 6.73
C ALA A 4 -6.15 -3.31 5.53
N VAL A 5 -7.42 -3.62 5.28
CA VAL A 5 -8.19 -3.19 4.12
C VAL A 5 -9.10 -2.02 4.49
N CYS A 6 -8.94 -0.90 3.78
CA CYS A 6 -9.82 0.26 3.87
C CYS A 6 -11.11 -0.01 3.09
N THR A 7 -12.19 -0.29 3.80
CA THR A 7 -13.48 -0.67 3.22
C THR A 7 -14.25 0.52 2.63
N ARG A 8 -14.08 1.70 3.23
CA ARG A 8 -14.69 2.98 2.82
C ARG A 8 -13.90 4.15 3.39
N TYR A 9 -14.18 5.36 2.92
CA TYR A 9 -13.65 6.55 3.59
C TYR A 9 -14.29 6.74 4.97
N GLY A 10 -13.51 7.17 5.96
CA GLY A 10 -14.03 7.45 7.29
C GLY A 10 -13.01 7.39 8.42
N PRO A 11 -13.47 7.18 9.67
CA PRO A 11 -12.63 7.08 10.87
C PRO A 11 -11.82 5.76 10.90
N PRO A 12 -10.89 5.54 11.85
CA PRO A 12 -9.93 4.43 11.79
C PRO A 12 -10.55 3.04 11.66
N GLU A 13 -11.77 2.85 12.16
CA GLU A 13 -12.52 1.58 12.20
C GLU A 13 -12.90 1.06 10.80
N VAL A 14 -12.76 1.89 9.76
CA VAL A 14 -12.95 1.46 8.37
C VAL A 14 -11.81 0.57 7.86
N LEU A 15 -10.67 0.55 8.56
CA LEU A 15 -9.58 -0.39 8.32
C LEU A 15 -9.89 -1.70 9.03
N GLN A 16 -10.07 -2.75 8.24
CA GLN A 16 -10.38 -4.09 8.74
C GLN A 16 -9.28 -5.06 8.35
N LEU A 17 -8.85 -5.88 9.29
CA LEU A 17 -7.93 -6.98 9.00
C LEU A 17 -8.70 -8.05 8.21
N GLN A 18 -8.23 -8.34 7.00
CA GLN A 18 -8.86 -9.31 6.10
C GLN A 18 -7.80 -10.26 5.54
N ASP A 19 -8.22 -11.48 5.26
CA ASP A 19 -7.46 -12.40 4.42
C ASP A 19 -7.73 -12.08 2.95
N VAL A 20 -6.67 -11.83 2.20
CA VAL A 20 -6.68 -11.48 0.77
C VAL A 20 -5.66 -12.35 0.03
N ASP A 21 -5.80 -12.46 -1.29
CA ASP A 21 -4.84 -13.22 -2.10
C ASP A 21 -3.42 -12.66 -1.97
N ASP A 22 -2.43 -13.56 -2.03
CA ASP A 22 -1.03 -13.16 -2.06
C ASP A 22 -0.68 -12.51 -3.40
N PRO A 23 0.08 -11.39 -3.39
CA PRO A 23 0.44 -10.72 -4.61
C PRO A 23 1.50 -11.53 -5.35
N VAL A 24 1.36 -11.62 -6.67
CA VAL A 24 2.30 -12.35 -7.54
C VAL A 24 3.23 -11.34 -8.22
N PRO A 25 4.56 -11.48 -8.10
CA PRO A 25 5.48 -10.53 -8.73
C PRO A 25 5.43 -10.67 -10.25
N GLY A 26 5.35 -9.54 -10.95
CA GLY A 26 5.57 -9.47 -12.38
C GLY A 26 7.03 -9.74 -12.76
N ALA A 27 7.33 -9.81 -14.06
CA ALA A 27 8.67 -10.15 -14.54
C ALA A 27 9.77 -9.17 -14.05
N LYS A 28 9.43 -7.91 -13.75
CA LYS A 28 10.35 -6.87 -13.26
C LYS A 28 10.11 -6.47 -11.80
N ASP A 29 9.24 -7.18 -11.10
CA ASP A 29 8.90 -6.85 -9.72
C ASP A 29 9.65 -7.75 -8.75
N VAL A 30 9.82 -7.27 -7.53
CA VAL A 30 10.19 -8.05 -6.35
C VAL A 30 8.97 -8.20 -5.46
N LEU A 31 8.76 -9.40 -4.93
CA LEU A 31 7.85 -9.66 -3.84
C LEU A 31 8.60 -9.44 -2.53
N ILE A 32 8.10 -8.55 -1.70
CA ILE A 32 8.71 -8.20 -0.42
C ILE A 32 7.81 -8.69 0.70
N ARG A 33 8.37 -9.46 1.63
CA ARG A 33 7.75 -9.78 2.91
C ARG A 33 7.96 -8.64 3.87
N ILE A 34 6.88 -7.98 4.24
CA ILE A 34 6.90 -6.80 5.09
C ILE A 34 7.10 -7.24 6.53
N ARG A 35 8.15 -6.71 7.17
CA ARG A 35 8.44 -6.90 8.60
C ARG A 35 7.88 -5.76 9.44
N ALA A 36 7.96 -4.55 8.90
CA ALA A 36 7.45 -3.34 9.54
C ALA A 36 6.96 -2.34 8.48
N THR A 37 5.97 -1.53 8.86
CA THR A 37 5.44 -0.41 8.08
C THR A 37 5.20 0.76 9.04
N THR A 38 5.15 1.97 8.50
CA THR A 38 4.82 3.16 9.31
C THR A 38 3.34 3.51 9.19
N VAL A 39 2.79 4.17 10.21
CA VAL A 39 1.49 4.84 10.13
C VAL A 39 1.74 6.33 10.17
N SER A 40 1.35 7.04 9.12
CA SER A 40 1.61 8.48 8.97
C SER A 40 0.32 9.30 8.92
N PRO A 41 0.37 10.61 9.21
CA PRO A 41 -0.78 11.50 9.01
C PRO A 41 -1.31 11.47 7.57
N SER A 42 -0.42 11.31 6.57
CA SER A 42 -0.78 11.16 5.16
C SER A 42 -1.74 10.00 4.91
N ASP A 43 -1.52 8.86 5.57
CA ASP A 43 -2.40 7.70 5.46
C ASP A 43 -3.80 8.00 6.01
N SER A 44 -3.88 8.79 7.10
CA SER A 44 -5.15 9.23 7.67
C SER A 44 -5.88 10.23 6.77
N TYR A 45 -5.18 11.14 6.10
CA TYR A 45 -5.79 12.04 5.11
C TYR A 45 -6.39 11.26 3.93
N ILE A 46 -5.68 10.25 3.44
CA ILE A 46 -6.14 9.40 2.34
C ILE A 46 -7.33 8.53 2.78
N ARG A 47 -7.25 7.92 3.97
CA ARG A 47 -8.34 7.13 4.57
C ARG A 47 -9.61 7.94 4.81
N SER A 48 -9.50 9.23 5.14
CA SER A 48 -10.64 10.09 5.46
C SER A 48 -11.11 10.97 4.29
N ALA A 49 -10.48 10.85 3.12
CA ALA A 49 -10.71 11.71 1.95
C ALA A 49 -10.53 13.22 2.25
N ILE A 50 -9.49 13.55 3.02
CA ILE A 50 -9.00 14.91 3.29
C ILE A 50 -10.12 15.84 3.78
N PRO A 51 -10.77 15.55 4.92
CA PRO A 51 -12.02 16.20 5.32
C PRO A 51 -11.86 17.70 5.60
N SER A 52 -10.66 18.15 5.97
CA SER A 52 -10.33 19.56 6.26
C SER A 52 -10.02 20.39 5.01
N ALA A 53 -9.91 19.78 3.82
CA ALA A 53 -9.60 20.51 2.60
C ALA A 53 -10.84 21.19 1.97
N PRO A 54 -10.66 22.27 1.17
CA PRO A 54 -11.74 22.89 0.42
C PRO A 54 -12.47 21.88 -0.48
N LEU A 55 -13.76 22.11 -0.74
CA LEU A 55 -14.61 21.19 -1.51
C LEU A 55 -14.00 20.83 -2.88
N ALA A 56 -13.46 21.81 -3.60
CA ALA A 56 -12.79 21.59 -4.89
C ALA A 56 -11.61 20.60 -4.77
N MET A 57 -10.78 20.75 -3.73
CA MET A 57 -9.65 19.86 -3.48
C MET A 57 -10.11 18.46 -3.08
N ARG A 58 -11.19 18.34 -2.30
CA ARG A 58 -11.81 17.05 -1.95
C ARG A 58 -12.35 16.33 -3.17
N LEU A 59 -12.99 17.04 -4.09
CA LEU A 59 -13.46 16.49 -5.37
C LEU A 59 -12.30 16.01 -6.23
N MET A 60 -11.25 16.83 -6.38
CA MET A 60 -10.02 16.44 -7.09
C MET A 60 -9.35 15.22 -6.47
N ALA A 61 -9.26 15.18 -5.13
CA ALA A 61 -8.71 14.04 -4.41
C ALA A 61 -9.51 12.75 -4.70
N ARG A 62 -10.85 12.83 -4.81
CA ARG A 62 -11.69 11.67 -5.19
C ARG A 62 -11.44 11.19 -6.62
N VAL A 63 -11.07 12.08 -7.54
CA VAL A 63 -10.68 11.70 -8.92
C VAL A 63 -9.36 10.94 -8.94
N VAL A 64 -8.43 11.24 -8.02
CA VAL A 64 -7.10 10.58 -7.95
C VAL A 64 -7.13 9.32 -7.09
N ILE A 65 -7.69 9.44 -5.88
CA ILE A 65 -7.62 8.42 -4.83
C ILE A 65 -8.78 7.43 -4.93
N GLY A 66 -9.96 7.86 -5.40
CA GLY A 66 -11.16 7.04 -5.54
C GLY A 66 -12.42 7.74 -5.05
N PHE A 67 -13.58 7.37 -5.58
CA PHE A 67 -14.80 8.15 -5.35
C PHE A 67 -15.51 7.81 -4.02
N THR A 68 -15.74 6.52 -3.76
CA THR A 68 -16.44 6.03 -2.55
C THR A 68 -15.48 5.45 -1.50
N ARG A 69 -14.34 4.95 -1.94
CA ARG A 69 -13.25 4.38 -1.15
C ARG A 69 -11.93 4.52 -1.91
N PRO A 70 -10.77 4.35 -1.26
CA PRO A 70 -9.50 4.31 -1.96
C PRO A 70 -9.50 3.23 -3.05
N ARG A 71 -9.07 3.57 -4.27
CA ARG A 71 -8.89 2.63 -5.40
C ARG A 71 -7.92 1.50 -5.04
N ARG A 72 -6.91 1.83 -4.21
CA ARG A 72 -6.00 0.87 -3.57
C ARG A 72 -6.44 0.76 -2.11
N PRO A 73 -7.22 -0.29 -1.75
CA PRO A 73 -7.83 -0.35 -0.43
C PRO A 73 -6.82 -0.72 0.68
N ILE A 74 -5.69 -1.36 0.32
CA ILE A 74 -4.58 -1.56 1.25
C ILE A 74 -3.72 -0.29 1.22
N LEU A 75 -3.70 0.45 2.33
CA LEU A 75 -2.98 1.72 2.47
C LEU A 75 -1.53 1.50 2.91
N GLY A 76 -0.87 2.57 3.35
CA GLY A 76 0.52 2.58 3.80
C GLY A 76 1.49 2.79 2.65
N ALA A 77 2.43 3.73 2.85
CA ALA A 77 3.38 4.14 1.83
C ALA A 77 4.83 3.74 2.11
N VAL A 78 5.17 3.27 3.31
CA VAL A 78 6.55 2.95 3.70
C VAL A 78 6.60 1.53 4.21
N LEU A 79 7.62 0.77 3.82
CA LEU A 79 7.86 -0.57 4.34
C LEU A 79 9.34 -0.80 4.63
N ALA A 80 9.60 -1.74 5.54
CA ALA A 80 10.88 -2.41 5.72
C ALA A 80 10.64 -3.92 5.78
N GLY A 81 11.48 -4.69 5.10
CA GLY A 81 11.25 -6.11 4.92
C GLY A 81 12.40 -6.85 4.25
N GLU A 82 12.06 -8.02 3.74
CA GLU A 82 12.98 -8.92 3.05
C GLU A 82 12.40 -9.33 1.70
N VAL A 83 13.22 -9.42 0.66
CA VAL A 83 12.80 -9.95 -0.64
C VAL A 83 12.46 -11.43 -0.50
N GLU A 84 11.22 -11.80 -0.79
CA GLU A 84 10.70 -13.17 -0.69
C GLU A 84 10.73 -13.88 -2.06
N ALA A 85 10.51 -13.14 -3.15
CA ALA A 85 10.64 -13.65 -4.52
C ALA A 85 11.02 -12.52 -5.50
N VAL A 86 11.58 -12.89 -6.64
CA VAL A 86 11.97 -11.93 -7.70
C VAL A 86 11.42 -12.35 -9.06
N GLY A 87 11.03 -11.36 -9.86
CA GLY A 87 10.64 -11.57 -11.25
C GLY A 87 11.82 -12.01 -12.12
N ARG A 88 11.53 -12.74 -13.20
CA ARG A 88 12.55 -13.33 -14.10
C ARG A 88 13.50 -12.33 -14.77
N LYS A 89 13.16 -11.04 -14.80
CA LYS A 89 13.97 -9.95 -15.39
C LYS A 89 14.62 -9.06 -14.33
N VAL A 90 14.52 -9.41 -13.05
CA VAL A 90 15.17 -8.69 -11.95
C VAL A 90 16.59 -9.21 -11.78
N THR A 91 17.57 -8.31 -11.82
CA THR A 91 19.01 -8.64 -11.68
C THR A 91 19.66 -8.00 -10.47
N ARG A 92 19.03 -6.94 -9.92
CA ARG A 92 19.59 -6.13 -8.83
C ARG A 92 19.34 -6.71 -7.44
N PHE A 93 18.23 -7.41 -7.26
CA PHE A 93 17.79 -7.93 -5.97
C PHE A 93 17.76 -9.45 -5.99
N HIS A 94 18.03 -10.04 -4.82
CA HIS A 94 18.03 -11.47 -4.58
C HIS A 94 17.10 -11.81 -3.41
N VAL A 95 16.60 -13.04 -3.40
CA VAL A 95 15.80 -13.55 -2.26
C VAL A 95 16.64 -13.49 -0.99
N GLY A 96 16.06 -12.95 0.09
CA GLY A 96 16.71 -12.73 1.37
C GLY A 96 17.29 -11.33 1.57
N ASP A 97 17.37 -10.51 0.52
CA ASP A 97 17.84 -9.14 0.63
C ASP A 97 16.96 -8.31 1.57
N ARG A 98 17.59 -7.60 2.51
CA ARG A 98 16.91 -6.65 3.39
C ARG A 98 16.69 -5.34 2.65
N VAL A 99 15.44 -4.90 2.59
CA VAL A 99 15.04 -3.72 1.80
C VAL A 99 14.12 -2.81 2.59
N TRP A 100 14.13 -1.54 2.24
CA TRP A 100 13.08 -0.58 2.59
C TRP A 100 12.59 0.10 1.31
N ALA A 101 11.33 0.54 1.31
CA ALA A 101 10.76 1.22 0.16
C ALA A 101 9.77 2.31 0.58
N PHE A 102 9.66 3.32 -0.27
CA PHE A 102 8.62 4.34 -0.22
C PHE A 102 7.80 4.29 -1.51
N THR A 103 6.54 3.90 -1.39
CA THR A 103 5.66 3.56 -2.53
C THR A 103 4.81 4.74 -2.99
N LEU A 104 4.91 5.92 -2.35
CA LEU A 104 4.08 7.09 -2.65
C LEU A 104 2.59 6.71 -2.71
N LEU A 105 1.87 7.15 -3.75
CA LEU A 105 0.44 6.88 -3.98
C LEU A 105 0.13 5.44 -4.45
N ARG A 106 1.14 4.59 -4.71
CA ARG A 106 0.90 3.17 -5.06
C ARG A 106 0.28 2.41 -3.89
N MET A 107 0.65 2.81 -2.67
CA MET A 107 0.20 2.19 -1.41
C MET A 107 0.51 0.68 -1.33
N GLY A 108 -0.07 0.00 -0.34
CA GLY A 108 0.00 -1.45 -0.20
C GLY A 108 0.95 -1.93 0.91
N CYS A 109 1.45 -1.05 1.77
CA CYS A 109 2.37 -1.44 2.84
C CYS A 109 1.66 -1.97 4.10
N TYR A 110 0.34 -1.79 4.24
CA TYR A 110 -0.46 -2.38 5.33
C TYR A 110 -0.85 -3.83 5.04
N ALA A 111 0.12 -4.64 4.65
CA ALA A 111 -0.05 -6.05 4.31
C ALA A 111 1.17 -6.85 4.78
N GLN A 112 1.04 -8.17 4.79
CA GLN A 112 2.19 -9.04 5.05
C GLN A 112 3.18 -9.07 3.88
N ARG A 113 2.71 -8.81 2.65
CA ARG A 113 3.53 -8.83 1.43
C ARG A 113 3.09 -7.76 0.43
N THR A 114 4.01 -7.34 -0.44
CA THR A 114 3.69 -6.45 -1.56
C THR A 114 4.65 -6.66 -2.73
N CYS A 115 4.18 -6.36 -3.94
CA CYS A 115 4.99 -6.38 -5.17
C CYS A 115 5.37 -4.96 -5.61
N LEU A 116 6.66 -4.70 -5.70
CA LEU A 116 7.22 -3.43 -6.16
C LEU A 116 8.19 -3.65 -7.33
N PRO A 117 8.28 -2.73 -8.29
CA PRO A 117 9.32 -2.77 -9.32
C PRO A 117 10.74 -2.78 -8.70
N ALA A 118 11.63 -3.57 -9.29
CA ALA A 118 13.06 -3.63 -8.93
C ALA A 118 13.86 -2.39 -9.38
#